data_AF-A0A1M5D7C1-F1
#
_entry.id   AF-A0A1M5D7C1-F1
#
_cell.length_a   1.000
_cell.length_b   1.000
_cell.length_c   1.000
_cell.angle_alpha   90.00
_cell.angle_beta   90.00
_cell.angle_gamma   90.00
#
_symmetry.space_group_name_H-M   'P 1'
#
loop_
_entity.id
_entity.type
_entity.pdbx_description
1 polymer ?
#
loop_
_entity_poly.entity_id
_entity_poly.type
_entity_poly.pdbx_seq_one_letter_code
_entity_poly.pdbx_strand_id
1 'polypeptide(L)'
;MRINLIIIFLRIGLLHRELERLEAINANEIRKFFNNGKKGKSYQLVIHVDQPGKGGDRDTYEYNGGTDSGHAFVTLNRKNTDGTTDSKTFGFYPYPPSVNPIASEAYGKIKDNSVHEKEVVQMRPISEKKFNDILDFVESNKNNKYDLNTNNCTDFVLNCAAVGGINLPKTK
;
A
#
# COMPACT_ATOMS: atom_id res chain seq x y z
N MET A 1 -6.20 -16.75 -17.88
CA MET A 1 -6.79 -15.40 -17.78
C MET A 1 -5.74 -14.44 -17.22
N ARG A 2 -5.10 -13.61 -18.06
CA ARG A 2 -4.13 -12.60 -17.60
C ARG A 2 -4.93 -11.38 -17.16
N ILE A 3 -5.10 -11.20 -15.85
CA ILE A 3 -5.68 -9.98 -15.30
C ILE A 3 -4.60 -8.89 -15.44
N ASN A 4 -4.72 -8.08 -16.49
CA ASN A 4 -3.93 -6.85 -16.64
C ASN A 4 -4.47 -5.85 -15.61
N LEU A 5 -3.84 -5.80 -14.44
CA LEU A 5 -4.13 -4.80 -13.42
C LEU A 5 -3.63 -3.46 -13.95
N ILE A 6 -4.55 -2.61 -14.41
CA ILE A 6 -4.27 -1.23 -14.77
C ILE A 6 -4.56 -0.41 -13.52
N ILE A 7 -3.51 0.00 -12.82
CA ILE A 7 -3.65 0.95 -11.71
C ILE A 7 -3.79 2.33 -12.35
N ILE A 8 -4.99 2.89 -12.29
CA ILE A 8 -5.28 4.24 -12.78
C ILE A 8 -4.82 5.22 -11.70
N PHE A 9 -3.89 6.09 -12.05
CA PHE A 9 -3.34 7.09 -11.15
C PHE A 9 -4.03 8.42 -11.44
N LEU A 10 -4.48 9.16 -10.41
CA LEU A 10 -4.51 10.62 -10.50
C LEU A 10 -4.53 11.28 -9.12
N ARG A 11 -3.92 12.47 -9.12
CA ARG A 11 -3.35 13.21 -7.99
C ARG A 11 -4.42 14.14 -7.44
N ILE A 12 -5.34 13.66 -6.63
CA ILE A 12 -6.41 14.49 -6.06
C ILE A 12 -6.49 14.21 -4.55
N GLY A 13 -6.88 15.23 -3.77
CA GLY A 13 -6.76 15.22 -2.31
C GLY A 13 -7.49 14.04 -1.67
N LEU A 14 -6.83 13.38 -0.72
CA LEU A 14 -7.42 12.32 0.10
C LEU A 14 -8.34 12.93 1.17
N LEU A 15 -9.50 12.29 1.38
CA LEU A 15 -10.48 12.71 2.37
C LEU A 15 -9.93 12.52 3.79
N HIS A 16 -9.88 13.62 4.54
CA HIS A 16 -9.32 13.72 5.89
C HIS A 16 -9.86 12.67 6.88
N ARG A 17 -11.15 12.31 6.82
CA ARG A 17 -11.84 11.49 7.84
C ARG A 17 -11.45 10.02 7.87
N GLU A 18 -11.13 9.42 6.73
CA GLU A 18 -10.70 8.01 6.65
C GLU A 18 -9.23 7.87 7.07
N LEU A 19 -8.41 8.86 6.72
CA LEU A 19 -7.00 8.89 7.03
C LEU A 19 -6.69 9.08 8.52
N GLU A 20 -7.50 9.85 9.25
CA GLU A 20 -7.26 10.13 10.67
C GLU A 20 -7.49 8.93 11.59
N ARG A 21 -8.30 7.95 11.17
CA ARG A 21 -8.62 6.78 11.99
C ARG A 21 -7.59 5.65 11.88
N LEU A 22 -6.74 5.68 10.85
CA LEU A 22 -5.73 4.66 10.66
C LEU A 22 -4.56 4.87 11.61
N GLU A 23 -4.25 3.83 12.38
CA GLU A 23 -3.13 3.85 13.31
C GLU A 23 -1.81 3.91 12.55
N ALA A 24 -0.96 4.87 12.90
CA ALA A 24 0.39 4.93 12.36
C ALA A 24 1.20 3.74 12.85
N ILE A 25 1.79 2.99 11.92
CA ILE A 25 2.71 1.90 12.25
C ILE A 25 4.13 2.44 12.07
N ASN A 26 4.98 2.24 13.08
CA ASN A 26 6.41 2.38 12.88
C ASN A 26 6.88 1.24 11.97
N ALA A 27 7.48 1.57 10.81
CA ALA A 27 7.94 0.58 9.84
C ALA A 27 8.82 -0.53 10.45
N ASN A 28 9.61 -0.20 11.47
CA ASN A 28 10.43 -1.19 12.19
C ASN A 28 9.57 -2.26 12.89
N GLU A 29 8.36 -1.92 13.34
CA GLU A 29 7.41 -2.85 13.95
C GLU A 29 6.85 -3.85 12.92
N ILE A 30 6.80 -3.47 11.63
CA ILE A 30 6.42 -4.41 10.55
C ILE A 30 7.48 -5.51 10.42
N ARG A 31 8.78 -5.16 10.41
CA ARG A 31 9.82 -6.20 10.42
C ARG A 31 9.78 -7.02 11.70
N LYS A 32 9.68 -6.38 12.87
CA LYS A 32 9.64 -7.08 14.16
C LYS A 32 8.50 -8.11 14.20
N PHE A 33 7.34 -7.79 13.62
CA PHE A 33 6.21 -8.71 13.51
C PHE A 33 6.59 -10.02 12.79
N PHE A 34 7.40 -9.95 11.73
CA PHE A 34 7.89 -11.14 11.03
C PHE A 34 9.14 -11.76 11.69
N ASN A 35 9.91 -11.02 12.49
CA ASN A 35 11.05 -11.53 13.26
C ASN A 35 10.63 -12.21 14.57
N ASN A 36 9.58 -13.04 14.51
CA ASN A 36 8.96 -13.71 15.66
C ASN A 36 9.52 -15.14 15.92
N GLY A 37 10.66 -15.49 15.33
CA GLY A 37 11.31 -16.80 15.48
C GLY A 37 10.69 -17.95 14.67
N LYS A 38 9.57 -17.73 13.97
CA LYS A 38 8.97 -18.76 13.10
C LYS A 38 9.71 -18.89 11.78
N LYS A 39 9.82 -20.12 11.29
CA LYS A 39 10.40 -20.43 9.98
C LYS A 39 9.33 -20.32 8.88
N GLY A 40 9.57 -19.45 7.90
CA GLY A 40 8.70 -19.32 6.74
C GLY A 40 8.80 -20.52 5.80
N LYS A 41 7.66 -20.92 5.25
CA LYS A 41 7.50 -21.96 4.22
C LYS A 41 7.21 -21.35 2.84
N SER A 42 6.41 -20.28 2.80
CA SER A 42 6.09 -19.56 1.56
C SER A 42 5.73 -18.12 1.84
N TYR A 43 5.98 -17.25 0.87
CA TYR A 43 5.85 -15.79 1.00
C TYR A 43 5.01 -15.23 -0.15
N GLN A 44 4.23 -14.19 0.15
CA GLN A 44 3.34 -13.57 -0.82
C GLN A 44 3.22 -12.06 -0.57
N LEU A 45 3.27 -11.31 -1.66
CA LEU A 45 2.84 -9.91 -1.71
C LEU A 45 1.40 -9.87 -2.23
N VAL A 46 0.52 -9.18 -1.51
CA VAL A 46 -0.83 -8.87 -1.96
C VAL A 46 -0.90 -7.37 -2.20
N ILE A 47 -1.34 -6.98 -3.38
CA ILE A 47 -1.59 -5.60 -3.76
C ILE A 47 -3.08 -5.35 -3.66
N HIS A 48 -3.47 -4.27 -2.99
CA HIS A 48 -4.85 -3.83 -2.85
C HIS A 48 -5.00 -2.46 -3.50
N VAL A 49 -6.10 -2.29 -4.23
CA VAL A 49 -6.53 -1.00 -4.76
C VAL A 49 -7.97 -0.80 -4.33
N ASP A 50 -8.16 0.28 -3.59
CA ASP A 50 -9.42 0.92 -3.26
C ASP A 50 -9.69 1.96 -4.36
N GLN A 51 -10.67 1.68 -5.22
CA GLN A 51 -11.00 2.57 -6.35
C GLN A 51 -12.00 3.62 -5.88
N PRO A 52 -11.98 4.84 -6.46
CA PRO A 52 -12.98 5.84 -6.12
C PRO A 52 -14.43 5.31 -6.19
N GLY A 53 -15.23 5.69 -5.20
CA GLY A 53 -16.64 5.34 -5.07
C GLY A 53 -16.89 3.85 -5.00
N LYS A 54 -17.52 3.29 -6.04
CA LYS A 54 -17.79 1.83 -6.12
C LYS A 54 -16.79 1.08 -6.99
N GLY A 55 -15.86 1.80 -7.62
CA GLY A 55 -14.94 1.26 -8.61
C GLY A 55 -15.63 0.76 -9.88
N GLY A 56 -14.81 0.21 -10.80
CA GLY A 56 -15.27 -0.44 -12.03
C GLY A 56 -15.54 0.46 -13.24
N ASP A 57 -15.58 1.78 -13.08
CA ASP A 57 -15.84 2.77 -14.15
C ASP A 57 -14.58 3.51 -14.64
N ARG A 58 -13.44 3.27 -14.00
CA ARG A 58 -12.12 3.90 -14.29
C ARG A 58 -12.04 5.36 -13.85
N ASP A 59 -12.98 5.82 -13.04
CA ASP A 59 -12.93 7.16 -12.48
C ASP A 59 -11.72 7.31 -11.57
N THR A 60 -11.20 8.53 -11.57
CA THR A 60 -9.97 8.90 -10.84
C THR A 60 -10.27 9.60 -9.53
N TYR A 61 -11.51 10.05 -9.37
CA TYR A 61 -12.09 10.51 -8.13
C TYR A 61 -13.62 10.47 -8.28
N GLU A 62 -14.32 10.37 -7.16
CA GLU A 62 -15.75 10.60 -7.08
C GLU A 62 -16.06 11.70 -6.05
N TYR A 63 -17.18 12.41 -6.24
CA TYR A 63 -17.65 13.39 -5.29
C TYR A 63 -18.96 12.94 -4.66
N ASN A 64 -18.88 12.39 -3.44
CA ASN A 64 -20.02 11.87 -2.69
C ASN A 64 -20.02 12.45 -1.26
N GLY A 65 -20.31 13.75 -1.12
CA GLY A 65 -20.21 14.45 0.17
C GLY A 65 -18.77 14.76 0.61
N GLY A 66 -17.81 14.53 -0.28
CA GLY A 66 -16.39 14.80 -0.17
C GLY A 66 -15.66 14.16 -1.36
N THR A 67 -14.38 14.49 -1.55
CA THR A 67 -13.57 13.90 -2.63
C THR A 67 -13.02 12.55 -2.19
N ASP A 68 -13.45 11.50 -2.86
CA ASP A 68 -12.83 10.18 -2.78
C ASP A 68 -11.90 10.01 -3.99
N SER A 69 -10.61 9.77 -3.73
CA SER A 69 -9.59 9.58 -4.77
C SER A 69 -9.05 8.14 -4.82
N GLY A 70 -9.62 7.23 -4.02
CA GLY A 70 -9.13 5.88 -3.83
C GLY A 70 -7.81 5.80 -3.05
N HIS A 71 -7.35 4.57 -2.82
CA HIS A 71 -6.10 4.28 -2.12
C HIS A 71 -5.44 3.00 -2.62
N ALA A 72 -4.12 2.89 -2.44
CA ALA A 72 -3.37 1.69 -2.80
C ALA A 72 -2.45 1.29 -1.65
N PHE A 73 -2.48 0.01 -1.29
CA PHE A 73 -1.74 -0.53 -0.15
C PHE A 73 -1.37 -2.00 -0.36
N VAL A 74 -0.58 -2.58 0.55
CA VAL A 74 -0.09 -3.95 0.42
C VAL A 74 -0.38 -4.80 1.66
N THR A 75 -0.46 -6.12 1.47
CA THR A 75 -0.29 -7.10 2.54
C THR A 75 0.93 -7.96 2.26
N LEU A 76 1.74 -8.19 3.29
CA LEU A 76 2.76 -9.22 3.30
C LEU A 76 2.27 -10.43 4.07
N ASN A 77 2.29 -11.59 3.41
CA ASN A 77 1.89 -12.87 3.98
C ASN A 77 3.10 -13.82 4.06
N ARG A 78 3.32 -14.40 5.23
CA ARG A 78 4.26 -15.52 5.43
C ARG A 78 3.50 -16.71 6.01
N LYS A 79 3.41 -17.78 5.24
CA LYS A 79 2.94 -19.08 5.76
C LYS A 79 4.12 -19.78 6.41
N ASN A 80 3.98 -20.17 7.66
CA ASN A 80 5.05 -20.77 8.45
C ASN A 80 5.05 -22.31 8.33
N THR A 81 6.16 -22.94 8.70
CA THR A 81 6.27 -24.41 8.70
C THR A 81 5.40 -25.08 9.77
N ASP A 82 5.04 -24.34 10.83
CA ASP A 82 4.12 -24.79 11.88
C ASP A 82 2.64 -24.72 11.49
N GLY A 83 2.34 -24.28 10.26
CA GLY A 83 0.98 -24.14 9.73
C GLY A 83 0.32 -22.78 10.00
N THR A 84 0.89 -21.94 10.87
CA THR A 84 0.39 -20.58 11.11
C THR A 84 0.69 -19.65 9.92
N THR A 85 -0.03 -18.53 9.84
CA THR A 85 0.24 -17.47 8.85
C THR A 85 0.41 -16.15 9.56
N ASP A 86 1.53 -15.48 9.29
CA ASP A 86 1.73 -14.10 9.72
C ASP A 86 1.34 -13.18 8.55
N SER A 87 0.46 -12.21 8.81
CA SER A 87 -0.10 -11.31 7.82
C SER A 87 -0.09 -9.88 8.34
N LYS A 88 0.47 -8.94 7.57
CA LYS A 88 0.46 -7.51 7.93
C LYS A 88 0.10 -6.67 6.72
N THR A 89 -0.89 -5.80 6.89
CA THR A 89 -1.44 -4.92 5.84
C THR A 89 -1.13 -3.47 6.17
N PHE A 90 -0.55 -2.73 5.24
CA PHE A 90 -0.10 -1.37 5.47
C PHE A 90 -0.01 -0.56 4.17
N GLY A 91 -0.16 0.76 4.30
CA GLY A 91 -0.10 1.74 3.21
C GLY A 91 0.70 2.98 3.59
N PHE A 92 0.95 3.84 2.60
CA PHE A 92 1.70 5.09 2.77
C PHE A 92 0.80 6.31 2.61
N TYR A 93 0.90 7.25 3.55
CA TYR A 93 -0.06 8.33 3.73
C TYR A 93 0.60 9.68 4.02
N PRO A 94 -0.06 10.79 3.65
CA PRO A 94 0.35 12.11 4.10
C PRO A 94 0.03 12.33 5.59
N TYR A 95 0.89 13.07 6.27
CA TYR A 95 0.74 13.48 7.67
C TYR A 95 1.27 14.92 7.87
N PRO A 96 0.44 15.87 8.32
CA PRO A 96 -1.01 15.76 8.49
C PRO A 96 -1.73 15.43 7.16
N PRO A 97 -2.96 14.87 7.20
CA PRO A 97 -3.68 14.39 6.01
C PRO A 97 -4.33 15.54 5.23
N SER A 98 -3.51 16.47 4.75
CA SER A 98 -3.94 17.65 3.99
C SER A 98 -2.96 17.92 2.84
N VAL A 99 -3.10 17.14 1.77
CA VAL A 99 -2.39 17.38 0.50
C VAL A 99 -3.39 17.52 -0.63
N ASN A 100 -3.07 18.36 -1.61
CA ASN A 100 -3.87 18.57 -2.82
C ASN A 100 -2.93 18.78 -4.01
N PRO A 101 -3.42 18.85 -5.26
CA PRO A 101 -2.54 18.93 -6.44
C PRO A 101 -1.58 20.13 -6.43
N ILE A 102 -1.96 21.22 -5.76
CA ILE A 102 -1.20 22.49 -5.67
C ILE A 102 -0.28 22.47 -4.45
N ALA A 103 -0.80 22.06 -3.29
CA ALA A 103 -0.03 21.85 -2.06
C ALA A 103 0.12 20.34 -1.82
N SER A 104 1.01 19.70 -2.59
CA SER A 104 1.08 18.23 -2.69
C SER A 104 1.89 17.55 -1.61
N GLU A 105 2.62 18.31 -0.81
CA GLU A 105 3.68 17.81 0.04
C GLU A 105 3.26 17.73 1.50
N ALA A 106 3.63 16.63 2.17
CA ALA A 106 3.48 16.44 3.61
C ALA A 106 4.56 15.48 4.13
N TYR A 107 4.62 15.24 5.45
CA TYR A 107 5.38 14.11 5.96
C TYR A 107 4.68 12.81 5.53
N GLY A 108 5.46 11.80 5.16
CA GLY A 108 4.93 10.47 4.91
C GLY A 108 4.85 9.66 6.19
N LYS A 109 3.78 8.86 6.32
CA LYS A 109 3.66 7.84 7.37
C LYS A 109 3.14 6.54 6.80
N ILE A 110 3.68 5.45 7.32
CA ILE A 110 3.10 4.12 7.13
C ILE A 110 1.98 3.94 8.15
N LYS A 111 0.82 3.44 7.71
CA LYS A 111 -0.34 3.19 8.57
C LYS A 111 -0.89 1.77 8.39
N ASP A 112 -1.58 1.27 9.41
CA ASP A 112 -2.24 -0.03 9.38
C ASP A 112 -3.46 0.02 8.46
N ASN A 113 -3.54 -0.89 7.49
CA ASN A 113 -4.63 -1.01 6.52
C ASN A 113 -5.44 -2.29 6.70
N SER A 114 -5.31 -2.98 7.84
CA SER A 114 -5.98 -4.27 8.09
C SER A 114 -7.51 -4.19 8.06
N VAL A 115 -8.09 -3.02 8.34
CA VAL A 115 -9.55 -2.79 8.37
C VAL A 115 -10.09 -2.09 7.11
N HIS A 116 -9.25 -1.84 6.09
CA HIS A 116 -9.65 -1.09 4.91
C HIS A 116 -10.42 -1.96 3.90
N GLU A 117 -11.53 -1.42 3.39
CA GLU A 117 -12.25 -1.99 2.24
C GLU A 117 -11.43 -1.83 0.96
N LYS A 118 -11.73 -2.67 -0.05
CA LYS A 118 -11.01 -2.72 -1.33
C LYS A 118 -11.80 -3.45 -2.40
N GLU A 119 -11.71 -2.95 -3.63
CA GLU A 119 -12.43 -3.49 -4.78
C GLU A 119 -11.53 -4.42 -5.58
N VAL A 120 -10.22 -4.15 -5.60
CA VAL A 120 -9.26 -4.93 -6.42
C VAL A 120 -8.13 -5.50 -5.58
N VAL A 121 -7.94 -6.81 -5.69
CA VAL A 121 -6.89 -7.56 -4.99
C VAL A 121 -6.09 -8.38 -5.97
N GLN A 122 -4.76 -8.26 -5.93
CA GLN A 122 -3.85 -9.12 -6.68
C GLN A 122 -2.83 -9.79 -5.76
N MET A 123 -2.85 -11.12 -5.76
CA MET A 123 -1.91 -11.95 -5.00
C MET A 123 -0.75 -12.40 -5.86
N ARG A 124 0.48 -12.21 -5.39
CA ARG A 124 1.71 -12.61 -6.08
C ARG A 124 2.63 -13.41 -5.16
N PRO A 125 2.94 -14.68 -5.48
CA PRO A 125 3.96 -15.41 -4.74
C PRO A 125 5.32 -14.74 -4.97
N ILE A 126 6.11 -14.63 -3.91
CA ILE A 126 7.47 -14.06 -3.95
C ILE A 126 8.42 -14.98 -3.19
N SER A 127 9.73 -14.85 -3.44
CA SER A 127 10.73 -15.56 -2.66
C SER A 127 10.94 -14.91 -1.30
N GLU A 128 11.52 -15.65 -0.35
CA GLU A 128 11.93 -15.11 0.96
C GLU A 128 12.85 -13.90 0.82
N LYS A 129 13.82 -13.98 -0.08
CA LYS A 129 14.71 -12.84 -0.37
C LYS A 129 13.91 -11.62 -0.77
N LYS A 130 12.96 -11.78 -1.70
CA LYS A 130 12.12 -10.67 -2.18
C LYS A 130 11.20 -10.12 -1.11
N PHE A 131 10.71 -10.98 -0.22
CA PHE A 131 9.95 -10.57 0.96
C PHE A 131 10.79 -9.68 1.88
N ASN A 132 12.05 -10.07 2.15
CA ASN A 132 12.98 -9.26 2.95
C ASN A 132 13.38 -7.97 2.24
N ASP A 133 13.61 -7.99 0.93
CA ASP A 133 13.88 -6.79 0.12
C ASP A 133 12.73 -5.76 0.27
N ILE A 134 11.46 -6.21 0.35
CA ILE A 134 10.31 -5.33 0.63
C ILE A 134 10.36 -4.76 2.05
N LEU A 135 10.67 -5.58 3.06
CA LEU A 135 10.80 -5.08 4.44
C LEU A 135 11.90 -4.02 4.57
N ASP A 136 13.04 -4.22 3.90
CA ASP A 136 14.14 -3.26 3.86
C ASP A 136 13.68 -1.93 3.22
N PHE A 137 12.94 -2.02 2.11
CA PHE A 137 12.35 -0.85 1.46
C PHE A 137 11.40 -0.09 2.40
N VAL A 138 10.48 -0.78 3.09
CA VAL A 138 9.50 -0.15 3.99
C VAL A 138 10.19 0.56 5.16
N GLU A 139 11.23 -0.04 5.74
CA GLU A 139 12.00 0.57 6.83
C GLU A 139 12.77 1.82 6.39
N SER A 140 13.33 1.82 5.18
CA SER A 140 14.00 2.99 4.62
C SER A 140 13.05 4.14 4.28
N ASN A 141 11.76 3.85 4.02
CA ASN A 141 10.75 4.85 3.65
C ASN A 141 10.00 5.48 4.83
N LYS A 142 10.26 5.05 6.07
CA LYS A 142 9.46 5.46 7.24
C LYS A 142 9.43 6.96 7.56
N ASN A 143 10.40 7.73 7.04
CA ASN A 143 10.51 9.17 7.21
C ASN A 143 10.47 9.92 5.87
N ASN A 144 10.11 9.25 4.77
CA ASN A 144 10.11 9.87 3.47
C ASN A 144 8.97 10.88 3.33
N LYS A 145 9.22 11.92 2.54
CA LYS A 145 8.24 12.96 2.22
C LYS A 145 7.11 12.36 1.40
N TYR A 146 5.87 12.58 1.81
CA TYR A 146 4.73 12.28 0.96
C TYR A 146 4.58 13.41 -0.04
N ASP A 147 4.42 13.07 -1.31
CA ASP A 147 4.08 14.03 -2.33
C ASP A 147 3.01 13.41 -3.22
N LEU A 148 1.83 14.05 -3.25
CA LEU A 148 0.68 13.56 -4.01
C LEU A 148 1.04 13.32 -5.48
N ASN A 149 1.99 14.10 -6.02
CA ASN A 149 2.38 14.08 -7.41
C ASN A 149 3.43 12.98 -7.71
N THR A 150 4.40 12.77 -6.83
CA THR A 150 5.67 12.08 -7.15
C THR A 150 6.06 10.99 -6.17
N ASN A 151 5.45 10.93 -4.99
CA ASN A 151 5.71 9.91 -3.98
C ASN A 151 4.48 9.71 -3.08
N ASN A 152 3.49 9.00 -3.61
CA ASN A 152 2.20 8.76 -2.96
C ASN A 152 1.98 7.27 -2.62
N CYS A 153 0.77 6.93 -2.15
CA CYS A 153 0.36 5.56 -1.84
C CYS A 153 0.60 4.58 -3.00
N THR A 154 0.35 5.02 -4.22
CA THR A 154 0.45 4.19 -5.41
C THR A 154 1.89 4.01 -5.85
N ASP A 155 2.73 5.05 -5.77
CA ASP A 155 4.18 4.90 -5.98
C ASP A 155 4.80 3.97 -4.93
N PHE A 156 4.34 4.03 -3.69
CA PHE A 156 4.75 3.11 -2.64
C PHE A 156 4.42 1.64 -2.99
N VAL A 157 3.21 1.36 -3.46
CA VAL A 157 2.81 0.01 -3.92
C VAL A 157 3.63 -0.45 -5.11
N LEU A 158 3.85 0.43 -6.10
CA LEU A 158 4.68 0.10 -7.27
C LEU A 158 6.12 -0.23 -6.87
N ASN A 159 6.69 0.52 -5.93
CA ASN A 159 8.04 0.27 -5.43
C ASN A 159 8.09 -1.05 -4.66
N CYS A 160 7.11 -1.35 -3.80
CA CYS A 160 6.99 -2.66 -3.14
C CYS A 160 6.92 -3.81 -4.15
N ALA A 161 6.11 -3.67 -5.21
CA ALA A 161 6.01 -4.65 -6.27
C ALA A 161 7.35 -4.82 -7.01
N ALA A 162 8.00 -3.72 -7.38
CA ALA A 162 9.27 -3.74 -8.10
C ALA A 162 10.39 -4.41 -7.29
N VAL A 163 10.59 -4.05 -6.01
CA VAL A 163 11.58 -4.72 -5.16
C VAL A 163 11.20 -6.18 -4.90
N GLY A 164 9.90 -6.47 -4.84
CA GLY A 164 9.32 -7.82 -4.82
C GLY A 164 9.48 -8.62 -6.12
N GLY A 165 10.06 -8.03 -7.18
CA GLY A 165 10.30 -8.69 -8.47
C GLY A 165 9.07 -8.77 -9.38
N ILE A 166 8.04 -7.96 -9.12
CA ILE A 166 6.79 -7.91 -9.87
C ILE A 166 6.76 -6.61 -10.67
N ASN A 167 6.75 -6.73 -11.99
CA ASN A 167 6.58 -5.59 -12.88
C ASN A 167 5.09 -5.31 -13.06
N LEU A 168 4.61 -4.24 -12.42
CA LEU A 168 3.26 -3.71 -12.65
C LEU A 168 3.30 -2.63 -13.74
N PRO A 169 2.35 -2.60 -14.68
CA PRO A 169 2.27 -1.51 -15.63
C PRO A 169 1.88 -0.22 -14.91
N LYS A 170 2.64 0.86 -15.15
CA LYS A 170 2.28 2.21 -14.73
C LYS A 170 1.61 2.90 -15.91
N THR A 171 0.37 3.33 -15.75
CA THR A 171 -0.33 4.11 -16.78
C THR A 171 -0.36 5.59 -16.42
N LYS A 172 -0.19 6.40 -17.47
CA LYS A 172 -0.42 7.86 -17.56
C LYS A 172 -1.71 8.28 -16.89
#